data_AF-A0A2J8VP65-F1
#
_entry.id   AF-A0A2J8VP65-F1
#
_cell.length_a   1.000
_cell.length_b   1.000
_cell.length_c   1.000
_cell.angle_alpha   90.00
_cell.angle_beta   90.00
_cell.angle_gamma   90.00
#
_symmetry.space_group_name_H-M   'P 1'
#
loop_
_entity.id
_entity.type
_entity.pdbx_description
1 polymer ?
#
loop_
_entity_poly.entity_id
_entity_poly.type
_entity_poly.pdbx_seq_one_letter_code
_entity_poly.pdbx_strand_id
1 'polypeptide(L)'
;MHLLGLLPRRAWASLLSQLLRPPWASCTGAVRCQSQDFDIAGQFDPMIPDAECLKIMCEILSGLQLGDFLIKMAWKDVRHEMVVKKGLAPEVADRIGDYVQCHGGVSLVEQMFQDPRLSQNKQALEGLGDLKLLFEYLTLFGIADKISFDLSLARGLDYYTGVIYEAVLLQTPTQAGEEPLNVGSVAAGGRYDGLVGMFDPKGHKVPCVGLSIGVERIFYIVEQRMKTKGEKVRTTETQVFVATPQKNFLQERLKLIAELWNSGIKAEMLYKNNPKLLTQLHYCESTGIPLVVIIGEQELKEGVIKIRSVASREEVAIKRENLVAEIQKRLSES
;
A
#
# COMPACT_ATOMS: atom_id res chain seq x y z
N MET A 1 -7.20 38.83 -10.28
CA MET A 1 -7.94 38.48 -9.04
C MET A 1 -9.21 37.76 -9.47
N HIS A 2 -9.61 36.58 -9.02
CA HIS A 2 -9.03 35.51 -8.19
C HIS A 2 -9.85 34.26 -8.57
N LEU A 3 -9.24 33.29 -9.27
CA LEU A 3 -9.87 31.97 -9.54
C LEU A 3 -9.33 30.88 -8.58
N LEU A 4 -8.52 31.28 -7.59
CA LEU A 4 -7.78 30.39 -6.68
C LEU A 4 -8.45 30.22 -5.30
N GLY A 5 -9.65 30.76 -5.09
CA GLY A 5 -10.28 30.84 -3.76
C GLY A 5 -11.23 29.71 -3.37
N LEU A 6 -11.41 28.65 -4.18
CA LEU A 6 -12.53 27.70 -4.00
C LEU A 6 -12.17 26.31 -3.48
N LEU A 7 -10.90 26.01 -3.20
CA LEU A 7 -10.51 24.70 -2.69
C LEU A 7 -10.14 24.76 -1.20
N PRO A 8 -10.80 23.97 -0.32
CA PRO A 8 -10.45 23.87 1.09
C PRO A 8 -8.98 23.45 1.27
N ARG A 9 -8.31 23.85 2.35
CA ARG A 9 -6.91 23.47 2.67
C ARG A 9 -6.62 21.96 2.51
N ARG A 10 -7.59 21.09 2.79
CA ARG A 10 -7.50 19.63 2.60
C ARG A 10 -7.40 19.23 1.12
N ALA A 11 -8.11 19.92 0.24
CA ALA A 11 -8.05 19.67 -1.19
C ALA A 11 -6.72 20.15 -1.79
N TRP A 12 -6.14 21.24 -1.26
CA TRP A 12 -4.77 21.66 -1.61
C TRP A 12 -3.71 20.66 -1.14
N ALA A 13 -3.83 20.11 0.08
CA ALA A 13 -2.91 19.08 0.57
C ALA A 13 -2.97 17.79 -0.29
N SER A 14 -4.17 17.38 -0.72
CA SER A 14 -4.35 16.25 -1.63
C SER A 14 -3.91 16.53 -3.08
N LEU A 15 -3.94 17.79 -3.53
CA LEU A 15 -3.43 18.19 -4.84
C LEU A 15 -1.89 18.33 -4.83
N LEU A 16 -1.31 18.76 -3.72
CA LEU A 16 0.15 18.89 -3.55
C LEU A 16 0.84 17.55 -3.29
N SER A 17 0.14 16.56 -2.71
CA SER A 17 0.64 15.18 -2.59
C SER A 17 0.64 14.40 -3.92
N GLN A 18 0.20 15.01 -5.01
CA GLN A 18 0.25 14.44 -6.36
C GLN A 18 1.50 14.96 -7.06
N LEU A 19 2.65 14.33 -6.78
CA LEU A 19 3.92 14.68 -7.41
C LEU A 19 3.87 14.36 -8.91
N LEU A 20 3.78 15.41 -9.73
CA LEU A 20 3.94 15.36 -11.17
C LEU A 20 5.42 15.23 -11.51
N ARG A 21 5.86 14.06 -11.99
CA ARG A 21 7.11 13.90 -12.75
C ARG A 21 6.75 13.59 -14.21
N PRO A 22 7.30 14.27 -15.22
CA PRO A 22 7.26 13.76 -16.58
C PRO A 22 8.44 12.80 -16.79
N PRO A 23 8.19 11.55 -17.18
CA PRO A 23 9.15 10.91 -18.06
C PRO A 23 8.44 10.33 -19.29
N TRP A 24 8.96 10.76 -20.43
CA TRP A 24 8.97 10.13 -21.74
C TRP A 24 9.11 8.59 -21.64
N ALA A 25 8.01 7.93 -21.34
CA ALA A 25 7.78 6.51 -21.56
C ALA A 25 6.36 6.39 -22.06
N SER A 26 6.18 5.71 -23.17
CA SER A 26 4.91 5.41 -23.81
C SER A 26 4.05 4.55 -22.88
N CYS A 27 3.34 5.19 -21.95
CA CYS A 27 2.24 4.63 -21.19
C CYS A 27 0.99 5.42 -21.55
N THR A 28 0.08 4.79 -22.28
CA THR A 28 -1.27 5.29 -22.52
C THR A 28 -2.06 5.20 -21.21
N GLY A 29 -1.96 6.24 -20.40
CA GLY A 29 -2.69 6.43 -19.14
C GLY A 29 -2.11 7.63 -18.39
N ALA A 30 -2.95 8.57 -17.98
CA ALA A 30 -2.53 9.88 -17.49
C ALA A 30 -1.48 9.80 -16.35
N VAL A 31 -0.42 10.60 -16.46
CA VAL A 31 0.67 10.71 -15.47
C VAL A 31 0.16 11.38 -14.19
N ARG A 32 -0.41 10.60 -13.27
CA ARG A 32 -0.64 10.97 -11.87
C ARG A 32 -0.18 9.81 -11.00
N CYS A 33 0.98 9.96 -10.37
CA CYS A 33 1.50 8.99 -9.44
C CYS A 33 1.14 9.42 -8.00
N GLN A 34 0.67 8.49 -7.18
CA GLN A 34 0.51 8.72 -5.74
C GLN A 34 1.75 8.20 -5.02
N SER A 35 2.44 9.08 -4.29
CA SER A 35 3.45 8.69 -3.31
C SER A 35 2.82 8.72 -1.91
N GLN A 36 3.14 7.71 -1.10
CA GLN A 36 2.83 7.71 0.33
C GLN A 36 4.14 7.84 1.08
N ASP A 37 4.35 9.04 1.63
CA ASP A 37 5.62 9.43 2.22
C ASP A 37 5.51 9.44 3.75
N PHE A 38 6.55 8.96 4.43
CA PHE A 38 6.72 9.01 5.87
C PHE A 38 8.12 9.50 6.19
N ASP A 39 8.23 10.54 7.00
CA ASP A 39 9.49 11.20 7.31
C ASP A 39 9.62 11.48 8.81
N ILE A 40 10.84 11.28 9.33
CA ILE A 40 11.26 11.64 10.67
C ILE A 40 12.28 12.79 10.53
N ALA A 41 11.94 13.95 11.09
CA ALA A 41 12.79 15.14 11.08
C ALA A 41 13.21 15.53 12.49
N GLY A 42 14.50 15.75 12.70
CA GLY A 42 15.04 16.15 13.99
C GLY A 42 16.44 15.60 14.25
N GLN A 43 17.06 16.10 15.32
CA GLN A 43 18.35 15.61 15.78
C GLN A 43 18.14 14.50 16.80
N PHE A 44 18.61 13.30 16.46
CA PHE A 44 18.47 12.08 17.25
C PHE A 44 19.79 11.34 17.31
N ASP A 45 19.85 10.30 18.14
CA ASP A 45 20.98 9.39 18.17
C ASP A 45 21.09 8.61 16.84
N PRO A 46 22.31 8.24 16.41
CA PRO A 46 22.56 7.69 15.09
C PRO A 46 21.76 6.42 14.80
N MET A 47 21.26 6.30 13.57
CA MET A 47 20.65 5.10 12.98
C MET A 47 19.35 4.58 13.60
N ILE A 48 18.88 5.16 14.71
CA ILE A 48 17.60 4.78 15.34
C ILE A 48 16.41 5.10 14.40
N PRO A 49 16.20 6.34 13.94
CA PRO A 49 15.07 6.65 13.06
C PRO A 49 15.22 5.98 11.68
N ASP A 50 16.45 5.74 11.22
CA ASP A 50 16.72 5.02 9.96
C ASP A 50 16.27 3.56 10.05
N ALA A 51 16.54 2.89 11.18
CA ALA A 51 16.08 1.53 11.44
C ALA A 51 14.55 1.47 11.55
N GLU A 52 13.92 2.47 12.17
CA GLU A 52 12.46 2.57 12.28
C GLU A 52 11.79 2.72 10.90
N CYS A 53 12.34 3.55 10.01
CA CYS A 53 11.86 3.66 8.63
C CYS A 53 11.88 2.30 7.90
N LEU A 54 12.97 1.53 8.03
CA LEU A 54 13.03 0.19 7.45
C LEU A 54 12.02 -0.78 8.10
N LYS A 55 11.80 -0.67 9.41
CA LYS A 55 10.79 -1.47 10.11
C LYS A 55 9.37 -1.20 9.60
N ILE A 56 8.99 0.07 9.50
CA ILE A 56 7.69 0.49 8.95
C ILE A 56 7.51 -0.03 7.52
N MET A 57 8.54 0.10 6.68
CA MET A 57 8.52 -0.42 5.32
C MET A 57 8.29 -1.94 5.30
N CYS A 58 9.03 -2.70 6.10
CA CYS A 58 8.86 -4.15 6.21
C CYS A 58 7.47 -4.54 6.72
N GLU A 59 6.92 -3.84 7.71
CA GLU A 59 5.57 -4.09 8.24
C GLU A 59 4.49 -3.85 7.19
N ILE A 60 4.55 -2.72 6.47
CA ILE A 60 3.58 -2.40 5.43
C ILE A 60 3.63 -3.42 4.30
N LEU A 61 4.83 -3.73 3.77
CA LEU A 61 4.97 -4.69 2.67
C LEU A 61 4.56 -6.12 3.08
N SER A 62 4.86 -6.52 4.32
CA SER A 62 4.42 -7.82 4.85
C SER A 62 2.90 -7.86 5.08
N GLY A 63 2.31 -6.78 5.59
CA GLY A 63 0.87 -6.65 5.83
C GLY A 63 0.04 -6.66 4.54
N LEU A 64 0.59 -6.14 3.44
CA LEU A 64 -0.01 -6.21 2.11
C LEU A 64 0.12 -7.60 1.45
N GLN A 65 0.87 -8.52 2.07
CA GLN A 65 1.05 -9.91 1.65
C GLN A 65 1.55 -10.04 0.20
N LEU A 66 2.32 -9.09 -0.34
CA LEU A 66 2.64 -8.99 -1.78
C LEU A 66 3.58 -10.09 -2.32
N GLY A 67 3.99 -11.03 -1.47
CA GLY A 67 5.04 -12.02 -1.75
C GLY A 67 6.30 -11.66 -0.97
N ASP A 68 7.38 -12.40 -1.23
CA ASP A 68 8.67 -12.07 -0.66
C ASP A 68 9.21 -10.77 -1.27
N PHE A 69 9.96 -10.01 -0.48
CA PHE A 69 10.59 -8.78 -0.92
C PHE A 69 11.98 -8.69 -0.33
N LEU A 70 12.85 -7.99 -1.04
CA LEU A 70 14.19 -7.69 -0.61
C LEU A 70 14.40 -6.19 -0.69
N ILE A 71 14.90 -5.61 0.38
CA ILE A 71 15.38 -4.24 0.33
C ILE A 71 16.78 -4.29 -0.26
N LYS A 72 16.86 -3.87 -1.52
CA LYS A 72 18.05 -3.84 -2.36
C LYS A 72 18.65 -2.46 -2.41
N MET A 73 19.82 -2.46 -3.01
CA MET A 73 20.53 -1.27 -3.34
C MET A 73 21.18 -1.39 -4.76
N ALA A 74 20.66 -0.79 -5.85
CA ALA A 74 20.97 -1.10 -7.29
C ALA A 74 21.87 -0.13 -8.18
N TRP A 75 22.81 -0.66 -9.02
CA TRP A 75 23.89 0.08 -9.76
C TRP A 75 23.74 0.51 -11.20
N LYS A 76 22.88 -0.12 -11.99
CA LYS A 76 22.98 0.03 -13.44
C LYS A 76 22.81 1.48 -13.95
N ASP A 77 22.08 2.31 -13.19
CA ASP A 77 21.87 3.74 -13.47
C ASP A 77 22.98 4.65 -12.88
N VAL A 78 23.78 4.12 -11.97
CA VAL A 78 24.76 4.83 -11.15
C VAL A 78 26.01 5.18 -11.91
N ARG A 79 26.60 4.24 -12.65
CA ARG A 79 27.81 4.51 -13.43
C ARG A 79 27.57 5.64 -14.44
N HIS A 80 26.40 5.65 -15.07
CA HIS A 80 26.01 6.74 -15.97
C HIS A 80 25.84 8.07 -15.22
N GLU A 81 25.20 8.06 -14.05
CA GLU A 81 25.08 9.25 -13.20
C GLU A 81 26.43 9.80 -12.73
N MET A 82 27.35 8.93 -12.30
CA MET A 82 28.68 9.27 -11.82
C MET A 82 29.55 9.91 -12.92
N VAL A 83 29.56 9.31 -14.11
CA VAL A 83 30.40 9.77 -15.22
C VAL A 83 29.76 10.96 -15.94
N VAL A 84 28.46 10.92 -16.22
CA VAL A 84 27.78 11.90 -17.09
C VAL A 84 27.21 13.08 -16.31
N LYS A 85 26.63 12.88 -15.12
CA LYS A 85 26.02 13.98 -14.33
C LYS A 85 26.97 14.58 -13.32
N LYS A 86 27.76 13.76 -12.62
CA LYS A 86 28.70 14.22 -11.56
C LYS A 86 30.12 14.48 -12.09
N GLY A 87 30.42 14.09 -13.33
CA GLY A 87 31.70 14.38 -13.99
C GLY A 87 32.90 13.61 -13.43
N LEU A 88 32.67 12.44 -12.81
CA LEU A 88 33.75 11.59 -12.32
C LEU A 88 34.49 10.93 -13.48
N ALA A 89 35.81 10.80 -13.35
CA ALA A 89 36.64 10.12 -14.33
C ALA A 89 36.20 8.64 -14.46
N PRO A 90 36.08 8.08 -15.67
CA PRO A 90 35.65 6.70 -15.89
C PRO A 90 36.45 5.67 -15.08
N GLU A 91 37.74 5.92 -14.87
CA GLU A 91 38.66 5.05 -14.13
C GLU A 91 38.38 5.02 -12.62
N VAL A 92 37.70 6.04 -12.10
CA VAL A 92 37.20 6.07 -10.70
C VAL A 92 35.91 5.28 -10.62
N ALA A 93 35.01 5.43 -11.59
CA ALA A 93 33.77 4.66 -11.66
C ALA A 93 34.02 3.15 -11.85
N ASP A 94 35.04 2.78 -12.63
CA ASP A 94 35.42 1.38 -12.87
C ASP A 94 36.08 0.75 -11.65
N ARG A 95 36.89 1.50 -10.88
CA ARG A 95 37.41 1.07 -9.57
C ARG A 95 36.31 0.83 -8.53
N ILE A 96 35.22 1.58 -8.62
CA ILE A 96 34.04 1.39 -7.77
C ILE A 96 33.23 0.18 -8.26
N GLY A 97 33.32 -0.15 -9.55
CA GLY A 97 32.68 -1.31 -10.16
C GLY A 97 33.01 -2.67 -9.51
N ASP A 98 34.20 -2.83 -8.94
CA ASP A 98 34.58 -4.06 -8.21
C ASP A 98 33.74 -4.27 -6.94
N TYR A 99 33.49 -3.18 -6.20
CA TYR A 99 32.73 -3.22 -4.94
C TYR A 99 31.24 -3.38 -5.15
N VAL A 100 30.76 -2.79 -6.24
CA VAL A 100 29.37 -2.75 -6.65
C VAL A 100 28.78 -4.12 -6.94
N GLN A 101 29.61 -5.10 -7.32
CA GLN A 101 29.14 -6.46 -7.55
C GLN A 101 28.87 -7.21 -6.25
N CYS A 102 29.31 -6.65 -5.11
CA CYS A 102 29.12 -7.27 -3.81
C CYS A 102 27.73 -6.92 -3.26
N HIS A 103 26.98 -7.98 -2.93
CA HIS A 103 25.73 -7.88 -2.18
C HIS A 103 25.69 -8.96 -1.08
N GLY A 104 25.10 -8.66 0.07
CA GLY A 104 25.10 -9.56 1.22
C GLY A 104 24.41 -8.96 2.45
N GLY A 105 24.57 -9.60 3.61
CA GLY A 105 24.09 -9.10 4.89
C GLY A 105 25.19 -8.43 5.72
N VAL A 106 25.09 -8.55 7.04
CA VAL A 106 26.11 -8.06 8.01
C VAL A 106 27.53 -8.51 7.66
N SER A 107 27.71 -9.75 7.23
CA SER A 107 29.02 -10.31 6.91
C SER A 107 29.76 -9.53 5.82
N LEU A 108 29.02 -8.95 4.87
CA LEU A 108 29.61 -8.12 3.83
C LEU A 108 30.07 -6.77 4.39
N VAL A 109 29.32 -6.18 5.32
CA VAL A 109 29.73 -4.94 6.01
C VAL A 109 31.05 -5.18 6.76
N GLU A 110 31.17 -6.30 7.46
CA GLU A 110 32.40 -6.68 8.18
C GLU A 110 33.58 -6.91 7.22
N GLN A 111 33.36 -7.54 6.06
CA GLN A 111 34.38 -7.70 5.03
C GLN A 111 34.86 -6.34 4.48
N MET A 112 33.94 -5.39 4.28
CA MET A 112 34.28 -4.04 3.78
C MET A 112 35.10 -3.24 4.80
N PHE A 113 34.90 -3.46 6.10
CA PHE A 113 35.76 -2.88 7.14
C PHE A 113 37.22 -3.35 7.07
N GLN A 114 37.45 -4.56 6.54
CA GLN A 114 38.78 -5.14 6.40
C GLN A 114 39.45 -4.76 5.06
N ASP A 115 38.75 -4.12 4.11
CA ASP A 115 39.36 -3.71 2.84
C ASP A 115 40.31 -2.50 3.07
N PRO A 116 41.62 -2.64 2.78
CA PRO A 116 42.61 -1.59 3.01
C PRO A 116 42.34 -0.29 2.25
N ARG A 117 41.61 -0.34 1.13
CA ARG A 117 41.30 0.82 0.29
C ARG A 117 40.15 1.63 0.89
N LEU A 118 39.16 0.96 1.48
CA LEU A 118 38.04 1.61 2.16
C LEU A 118 38.43 2.10 3.54
N SER A 119 39.25 1.34 4.27
CA SER A 119 39.71 1.69 5.61
C SER A 119 40.59 2.95 5.67
N GLN A 120 41.14 3.39 4.54
CA GLN A 120 41.89 4.64 4.44
C GLN A 120 41.00 5.87 4.21
N ASN A 121 39.73 5.67 3.83
CA ASN A 121 38.81 6.75 3.56
C ASN A 121 37.90 7.00 4.78
N LYS A 122 38.05 8.17 5.39
CA LYS A 122 37.28 8.58 6.58
C LYS A 122 35.76 8.55 6.33
N GLN A 123 35.29 9.01 5.17
CA GLN A 123 33.85 9.01 4.86
C GLN A 123 33.30 7.60 4.68
N ALA A 124 34.09 6.71 4.07
CA ALA A 124 33.70 5.31 3.91
C ALA A 124 33.62 4.60 5.27
N LEU A 125 34.57 4.87 6.18
CA LEU A 125 34.55 4.32 7.54
C LEU A 125 33.35 4.79 8.36
N GLU A 126 32.99 6.08 8.27
CA GLU A 126 31.79 6.63 8.92
C GLU A 126 30.53 5.92 8.39
N GLY A 127 30.37 5.83 7.08
CA GLY A 127 29.22 5.15 6.46
C GLY A 127 29.14 3.65 6.79
N LEU A 128 30.27 2.94 6.82
CA LEU A 128 30.31 1.53 7.23
C LEU A 128 29.98 1.37 8.72
N GLY A 129 30.39 2.32 9.57
CA GLY A 129 30.03 2.36 10.99
C GLY A 129 28.53 2.50 11.21
N ASP A 130 27.92 3.42 10.49
CA ASP A 130 26.47 3.63 10.49
C ASP A 130 25.73 2.39 10.00
N LEU A 131 26.20 1.74 8.92
CA LEU A 131 25.59 0.50 8.43
C LEU A 131 25.70 -0.65 9.43
N LYS A 132 26.85 -0.79 10.11
CA LYS A 132 27.00 -1.81 11.16
C LYS A 132 25.98 -1.59 12.28
N LEU A 133 25.88 -0.36 12.79
CA LEU A 133 24.93 0.00 13.83
C LEU A 133 23.47 -0.21 13.38
N LEU A 134 23.17 0.15 12.13
CA LEU A 134 21.87 -0.11 11.53
C LEU A 134 21.53 -1.59 11.52
N PHE A 135 22.44 -2.47 11.10
CA PHE A 135 22.20 -3.91 11.11
C PHE A 135 22.02 -4.48 12.52
N GLU A 136 22.71 -3.95 13.53
CA GLU A 136 22.46 -4.31 14.94
C GLU A 136 21.00 -4.00 15.32
N TYR A 137 20.49 -2.82 14.99
CA TYR A 137 19.09 -2.45 15.25
C TYR A 137 18.09 -3.26 14.44
N LEU A 138 18.37 -3.52 13.16
CA LEU A 138 17.52 -4.35 12.31
C LEU A 138 17.43 -5.80 12.79
N THR A 139 18.49 -6.29 13.43
CA THR A 139 18.51 -7.61 14.07
C THR A 139 17.60 -7.63 15.30
N LEU A 140 17.64 -6.58 16.14
CA LEU A 140 16.73 -6.41 17.28
C LEU A 140 15.26 -6.28 16.84
N PHE A 141 15.01 -5.63 15.71
CA PHE A 141 13.67 -5.53 15.11
C PHE A 141 13.20 -6.80 14.38
N GLY A 142 14.07 -7.81 14.26
CA GLY A 142 13.75 -9.09 13.64
C GLY A 142 13.47 -9.00 12.14
N ILE A 143 14.16 -8.09 11.43
CA ILE A 143 13.98 -7.86 9.99
C ILE A 143 15.28 -7.90 9.19
N ALA A 144 16.42 -8.19 9.83
CA ALA A 144 17.73 -8.20 9.17
C ALA A 144 17.81 -9.19 7.99
N ASP A 145 17.04 -10.28 8.02
CA ASP A 145 16.92 -11.28 6.95
C ASP A 145 16.29 -10.74 5.66
N LYS A 146 15.54 -9.64 5.75
CA LYS A 146 14.87 -8.99 4.60
C LYS A 146 15.72 -7.89 3.95
N ILE A 147 16.89 -7.61 4.52
CA ILE A 147 17.77 -6.52 4.09
C ILE A 147 18.99 -7.10 3.39
N SER A 148 19.25 -6.64 2.17
CA SER A 148 20.50 -6.91 1.46
C SER A 148 21.29 -5.62 1.33
N PHE A 149 22.43 -5.56 2.01
CA PHE A 149 23.44 -4.56 1.71
C PHE A 149 23.99 -4.83 0.31
N ASP A 150 23.80 -3.89 -0.59
CA ASP A 150 24.19 -4.01 -1.99
C ASP A 150 24.86 -2.68 -2.35
N LEU A 151 26.15 -2.71 -2.70
CA LEU A 151 26.90 -1.47 -2.94
C LEU A 151 26.49 -0.81 -4.25
N SER A 152 25.56 -1.45 -4.95
CA SER A 152 25.18 -1.07 -6.25
C SER A 152 24.22 0.15 -6.19
N LEU A 153 23.45 0.46 -5.12
CA LEU A 153 22.51 1.62 -5.14
C LEU A 153 23.21 2.94 -5.22
N ALA A 154 22.81 3.69 -6.23
CA ALA A 154 22.87 5.13 -6.13
C ALA A 154 21.66 5.72 -6.84
N ARG A 155 20.77 6.26 -6.03
CA ARG A 155 19.61 7.03 -6.51
C ARG A 155 19.49 8.26 -5.65
N GLY A 156 19.08 9.37 -6.24
CA GLY A 156 18.84 10.60 -5.48
C GLY A 156 20.10 11.19 -4.84
N LEU A 157 21.27 11.02 -5.48
CA LEU A 157 22.56 11.59 -5.04
C LEU A 157 22.59 13.13 -5.01
N ASP A 158 21.49 13.77 -5.43
CA ASP A 158 21.33 15.21 -5.39
C ASP A 158 20.87 15.70 -4.01
N TYR A 159 20.29 14.84 -3.17
CA TYR A 159 19.76 15.24 -1.85
C TYR A 159 20.00 14.23 -0.72
N TYR A 160 20.20 12.94 -0.99
CA TYR A 160 20.56 11.99 0.07
C TYR A 160 21.98 12.23 0.57
N THR A 161 22.15 12.22 1.89
CA THR A 161 23.40 12.47 2.61
C THR A 161 23.87 11.28 3.44
N GLY A 162 23.04 10.24 3.60
CA GLY A 162 23.33 9.05 4.39
C GLY A 162 22.80 7.77 3.73
N VAL A 163 22.13 6.92 4.50
CA VAL A 163 21.57 5.65 3.99
C VAL A 163 20.55 5.87 2.88
N ILE A 164 20.50 4.92 1.95
CA ILE A 164 19.55 4.86 0.86
C ILE A 164 19.06 3.42 0.77
N TYR A 165 17.76 3.21 0.59
CA TYR A 165 17.16 1.89 0.52
C TYR A 165 16.05 1.83 -0.53
N GLU A 166 15.89 0.66 -1.14
CA GLU A 166 14.87 0.39 -2.16
C GLU A 166 14.26 -0.99 -1.93
N ALA A 167 12.96 -1.07 -1.66
CA ALA A 167 12.25 -2.35 -1.59
C ALA A 167 11.89 -2.84 -3.00
N VAL A 168 12.31 -4.06 -3.31
CA VAL A 168 12.02 -4.76 -4.56
C VAL A 168 11.30 -6.04 -4.23
N LEU A 169 10.19 -6.31 -4.90
CA LEU A 169 9.48 -7.57 -4.74
C LEU A 169 10.29 -8.70 -5.39
N LEU A 170 10.39 -9.84 -4.72
CA LEU A 170 11.01 -11.05 -5.24
C LEU A 170 9.98 -11.83 -6.03
N GLN A 171 10.43 -12.43 -7.12
CA GLN A 171 9.57 -13.33 -7.90
C GLN A 171 9.28 -14.57 -7.05
N THR A 172 8.01 -14.83 -6.78
CA THR A 172 7.57 -16.20 -6.52
C THR A 172 7.62 -16.95 -7.84
N PRO A 173 8.25 -18.13 -7.92
CA PRO A 173 8.18 -18.95 -9.13
C PRO A 173 6.72 -19.34 -9.38
N THR A 174 6.06 -18.66 -10.32
CA THR A 174 4.79 -19.14 -10.86
C THR A 174 5.04 -20.29 -11.81
N GLN A 175 4.05 -21.18 -11.90
CA GLN A 175 4.09 -22.39 -12.71
C GLN A 175 4.42 -22.08 -14.18
N ALA A 176 5.05 -23.05 -14.85
CA ALA A 176 5.52 -22.94 -16.23
C ALA A 176 4.47 -22.34 -17.17
N GLY A 177 4.75 -21.14 -17.71
CA GLY A 177 3.94 -20.51 -18.75
C GLY A 177 3.59 -19.03 -18.52
N GLU A 178 3.82 -18.48 -17.33
CA GLU A 178 3.65 -17.04 -17.07
C GLU A 178 4.96 -16.29 -17.29
N GLU A 179 4.92 -15.21 -18.10
CA GLU A 179 6.04 -14.29 -18.22
C GLU A 179 6.38 -13.75 -16.82
N PRO A 180 7.66 -13.80 -16.39
CA PRO A 180 8.05 -13.28 -15.10
C PRO A 180 7.66 -11.80 -15.03
N LEU A 181 6.67 -11.47 -14.20
CA LEU A 181 6.40 -10.09 -13.82
C LEU A 181 7.73 -9.53 -13.34
N ASN A 182 8.26 -8.56 -14.08
CA ASN A 182 9.50 -7.89 -13.74
C ASN A 182 9.16 -7.01 -12.53
N VAL A 183 9.25 -7.59 -11.34
CA VAL A 183 8.77 -6.96 -10.11
C VAL A 183 9.78 -5.90 -9.69
N GLY A 184 9.59 -4.69 -10.21
CA GLY A 184 10.44 -3.55 -9.88
C GLY A 184 10.18 -3.01 -8.47
N SER A 185 10.93 -1.95 -8.13
CA SER A 185 10.77 -1.10 -6.93
C SER A 185 9.33 -0.87 -6.46
N VAL A 186 9.02 -1.13 -5.20
CA VAL A 186 7.70 -0.82 -4.60
C VAL A 186 7.77 0.23 -3.49
N ALA A 187 8.95 0.43 -2.91
CA ALA A 187 9.21 1.52 -1.97
C ALA A 187 10.67 1.95 -2.08
N ALA A 188 10.97 3.19 -1.73
CA ALA A 188 12.33 3.70 -1.68
C ALA A 188 12.43 4.79 -0.61
N GLY A 189 13.64 5.09 -0.15
CA GLY A 189 13.86 6.16 0.81
C GLY A 189 15.33 6.30 1.19
N GLY A 190 15.58 7.13 2.19
CA GLY A 190 16.91 7.39 2.69
C GLY A 190 16.99 8.64 3.57
N ARG A 191 18.22 8.97 3.98
CA ARG A 191 18.56 10.11 4.84
C ARG A 191 19.03 11.32 4.02
N TYR A 192 18.50 12.51 4.29
CA TYR A 192 18.69 13.74 3.51
C TYR A 192 18.81 15.02 4.38
N ASP A 193 19.86 15.11 5.18
CA ASP A 193 20.00 16.13 6.24
C ASP A 193 20.21 17.57 5.73
N GLY A 194 20.54 17.72 4.44
CA GLY A 194 20.82 19.02 3.81
C GLY A 194 19.60 19.73 3.22
N LEU A 195 18.51 19.00 2.96
CA LEU A 195 17.41 19.50 2.12
C LEU A 195 16.64 20.64 2.79
N VAL A 196 16.29 20.49 4.07
CA VAL A 196 15.56 21.52 4.83
C VAL A 196 16.38 22.80 4.98
N GLY A 197 17.70 22.67 5.16
CA GLY A 197 18.62 23.80 5.30
C GLY A 197 18.70 24.70 4.06
N MET A 198 18.31 24.21 2.88
CA MET A 198 18.22 25.04 1.66
C MET A 198 17.08 26.07 1.72
N PHE A 199 16.06 25.82 2.56
CA PHE A 199 14.89 26.69 2.71
C PHE A 199 14.93 27.51 4.00
N ASP A 200 15.78 27.15 4.97
CA ASP A 200 15.97 27.96 6.17
C ASP A 200 16.82 29.20 5.86
N PRO A 201 16.34 30.44 6.11
CA PRO A 201 17.08 31.66 5.82
C PRO A 201 18.43 31.76 6.54
N LYS A 202 18.62 31.01 7.64
CA LYS A 202 19.86 30.96 8.43
C LYS A 202 20.72 29.73 8.11
N GLY A 203 20.26 28.86 7.21
CA GLY A 203 20.97 27.64 6.81
C GLY A 203 21.07 26.58 7.90
N HIS A 204 20.17 26.58 8.90
CA HIS A 204 20.16 25.54 9.91
C HIS A 204 19.83 24.19 9.27
N LYS A 205 20.70 23.21 9.53
CA LYS A 205 20.47 21.83 9.10
C LYS A 205 19.44 21.17 10.01
N VAL A 206 18.45 20.53 9.41
CA VAL A 206 17.50 19.66 10.10
C VAL A 206 17.69 18.28 9.52
N PRO A 207 18.29 17.34 10.28
CA PRO A 207 18.46 15.97 9.83
C PRO A 207 17.09 15.33 9.56
N CYS A 208 16.99 14.62 8.44
CA CYS A 208 15.74 14.00 8.00
C CYS A 208 16.02 12.62 7.42
N VAL A 209 15.16 11.66 7.75
CA VAL A 209 15.14 10.33 7.13
C VAL A 209 13.70 9.96 6.83
N GLY A 210 13.46 9.29 5.71
CA GLY A 210 12.11 8.94 5.32
C GLY A 210 12.02 7.88 4.25
N LEU A 211 10.79 7.47 3.97
CA LEU A 211 10.46 6.45 2.99
C LEU A 211 9.23 6.87 2.20
N SER A 212 9.15 6.36 0.98
CA SER A 212 8.06 6.56 0.05
C SER A 212 7.61 5.21 -0.49
N ILE A 213 6.29 4.97 -0.48
CA ILE A 213 5.69 3.75 -1.01
C ILE A 213 4.98 4.05 -2.33
N GLY A 214 5.36 3.31 -3.37
CA GLY A 214 4.76 3.36 -4.70
C GLY A 214 3.44 2.59 -4.76
N VAL A 215 2.37 3.20 -4.23
CA VAL A 215 1.06 2.54 -4.11
C VAL A 215 0.43 2.15 -5.45
N GLU A 216 0.77 2.82 -6.55
CA GLU A 216 0.27 2.47 -7.88
C GLU A 216 0.64 1.05 -8.31
N ARG A 217 1.90 0.66 -8.07
CA ARG A 217 2.38 -0.70 -8.38
C ARG A 217 1.73 -1.72 -7.45
N ILE A 218 1.54 -1.36 -6.18
CA ILE A 218 0.86 -2.20 -5.20
C ILE A 218 -0.60 -2.46 -5.63
N PHE A 219 -1.34 -1.43 -6.04
CA PHE A 219 -2.72 -1.58 -6.51
C PHE A 219 -2.81 -2.53 -7.71
N TYR A 220 -1.92 -2.37 -8.70
CA TYR A 220 -1.88 -3.27 -9.85
C TYR A 220 -1.64 -4.73 -9.42
N ILE A 221 -0.69 -4.99 -8.54
CA ILE A 221 -0.36 -6.35 -8.07
C ILE A 221 -1.53 -6.97 -7.30
N VAL A 222 -2.15 -6.20 -6.40
CA VAL A 222 -3.32 -6.67 -5.63
C VAL A 222 -4.49 -6.96 -6.58
N GLU A 223 -4.76 -6.07 -7.53
CA GLU A 223 -5.84 -6.26 -8.51
C GLU A 223 -5.64 -7.51 -9.36
N GLN A 224 -4.43 -7.75 -9.87
CA GLN A 224 -4.11 -8.96 -10.64
C GLN A 224 -4.28 -10.22 -9.79
N ARG A 225 -3.80 -10.21 -8.54
CA ARG A 225 -3.96 -11.36 -7.63
C ARG A 225 -5.44 -11.68 -7.36
N MET A 226 -6.27 -10.66 -7.14
CA MET A 226 -7.71 -10.85 -6.92
C MET A 226 -8.39 -11.42 -8.18
N LYS A 227 -8.00 -10.95 -9.38
CA LYS A 227 -8.48 -11.50 -10.66
C LYS A 227 -8.10 -12.98 -10.82
N THR A 228 -6.85 -13.37 -10.52
CA THR A 228 -6.40 -14.77 -10.60
C THR A 228 -7.13 -15.68 -9.62
N LYS A 229 -7.46 -15.20 -8.43
CA LYS A 229 -8.27 -15.95 -7.44
C LYS A 229 -9.77 -16.02 -7.80
N GLY A 230 -10.23 -15.27 -8.81
CA GLY A 230 -11.65 -15.16 -9.14
C GLY A 230 -12.48 -14.45 -8.08
N GLU A 231 -11.84 -13.71 -7.17
CA GLU A 231 -12.52 -12.96 -6.11
C GLU A 231 -13.14 -11.69 -6.71
N LYS A 232 -14.47 -11.55 -6.59
CA LYS A 232 -15.14 -10.31 -6.99
C LYS A 232 -14.90 -9.23 -5.94
N VAL A 233 -14.23 -8.15 -6.35
CA VAL A 233 -14.09 -6.95 -5.51
C VAL A 233 -15.45 -6.29 -5.36
N ARG A 234 -15.93 -6.21 -4.13
CA ARG A 234 -17.16 -5.47 -3.82
C ARG A 234 -16.86 -3.97 -3.84
N THR A 235 -17.72 -3.23 -4.53
CA THR A 235 -17.65 -1.76 -4.56
C THR A 235 -18.53 -1.10 -3.49
N THR A 236 -19.29 -1.90 -2.75
CA THR A 236 -20.18 -1.46 -1.68
C THR A 236 -20.04 -2.34 -0.44
N GLU A 237 -20.32 -1.75 0.72
CA GLU A 237 -20.28 -2.44 2.01
C GLU A 237 -21.69 -2.90 2.47
N THR A 238 -22.64 -2.96 1.55
CA THR A 238 -24.05 -3.27 1.84
C THR A 238 -24.19 -4.68 2.36
N GLN A 239 -24.67 -4.82 3.59
CA GLN A 239 -24.78 -6.09 4.30
C GLN A 239 -26.07 -6.82 3.97
N VAL A 240 -27.16 -6.07 3.79
CA VAL A 240 -28.51 -6.63 3.66
C VAL A 240 -29.29 -5.94 2.56
N PHE A 241 -30.00 -6.72 1.75
CA PHE A 241 -30.94 -6.18 0.77
C PHE A 241 -32.40 -6.46 1.17
N VAL A 242 -33.25 -5.44 1.21
CA VAL A 242 -34.67 -5.58 1.50
C VAL A 242 -35.46 -5.84 0.22
N ALA A 243 -36.02 -7.04 0.12
CA ALA A 243 -36.77 -7.53 -1.02
C ALA A 243 -38.23 -7.85 -0.70
N THR A 244 -39.05 -7.87 -1.74
CA THR A 244 -40.44 -8.37 -1.67
C THR A 244 -40.81 -9.05 -2.99
N PRO A 245 -41.57 -10.17 -2.97
CA PRO A 245 -42.14 -10.76 -4.17
C PRO A 245 -43.46 -10.10 -4.59
N GLN A 246 -44.05 -9.26 -3.74
CA GLN A 246 -45.42 -8.78 -3.90
C GLN A 246 -45.50 -7.32 -4.36
N LYS A 247 -46.67 -6.97 -4.87
CA LYS A 247 -46.99 -5.59 -5.30
C LYS A 247 -47.50 -4.77 -4.11
N ASN A 248 -47.32 -3.46 -4.15
CA ASN A 248 -47.77 -2.48 -3.14
C ASN A 248 -47.05 -2.61 -1.77
N PHE A 249 -45.88 -3.23 -1.73
CA PHE A 249 -45.07 -3.40 -0.51
C PHE A 249 -44.02 -2.30 -0.28
N LEU A 250 -44.05 -1.21 -1.05
CA LEU A 250 -43.05 -0.14 -0.92
C LEU A 250 -43.03 0.46 0.50
N GLN A 251 -44.20 0.73 1.09
CA GLN A 251 -44.27 1.33 2.43
C GLN A 251 -43.66 0.43 3.50
N GLU A 252 -43.92 -0.88 3.44
CA GLU A 252 -43.35 -1.85 4.39
C GLU A 252 -41.84 -2.01 4.19
N ARG A 253 -41.34 -2.01 2.95
CA ARG A 253 -39.89 -1.99 2.70
C ARG A 253 -39.23 -0.72 3.22
N LEU A 254 -39.88 0.45 3.06
CA LEU A 254 -39.39 1.73 3.59
C LEU A 254 -39.34 1.74 5.13
N LYS A 255 -40.33 1.15 5.80
CA LYS A 255 -40.30 1.00 7.27
C LYS A 255 -39.16 0.09 7.70
N LEU A 256 -39.03 -1.07 7.05
CA LEU A 256 -38.00 -2.04 7.42
C LEU A 256 -36.58 -1.50 7.19
N ILE A 257 -36.33 -0.87 6.04
CA ILE A 257 -34.99 -0.35 5.75
C ILE A 257 -34.60 0.77 6.73
N ALA A 258 -35.57 1.59 7.17
CA ALA A 258 -35.34 2.59 8.20
C ALA A 258 -35.01 1.96 9.57
N GLU A 259 -35.70 0.87 9.96
CA GLU A 259 -35.37 0.11 11.17
C GLU A 259 -33.94 -0.44 11.12
N LEU A 260 -33.54 -1.02 9.98
CA LEU A 260 -32.18 -1.54 9.77
C LEU A 260 -31.14 -0.42 9.86
N TRP A 261 -31.36 0.72 9.21
CA TRP A 261 -30.46 1.88 9.30
C TRP A 261 -30.34 2.44 10.72
N ASN A 262 -31.46 2.55 11.45
CA ASN A 262 -31.46 2.99 12.85
C ASN A 262 -30.69 2.04 13.78
N SER A 263 -30.55 0.77 13.40
CA SER A 263 -29.73 -0.23 14.09
C SER A 263 -28.26 -0.27 13.63
N GLY A 264 -27.85 0.60 12.70
CA GLY A 264 -26.49 0.65 12.16
C GLY A 264 -26.18 -0.39 11.08
N ILE A 265 -27.19 -1.13 10.57
CA ILE A 265 -27.02 -2.12 9.50
C ILE A 265 -27.00 -1.42 8.15
N LYS A 266 -26.00 -1.72 7.32
CA LYS A 266 -25.86 -1.20 5.95
C LYS A 266 -26.84 -1.91 5.03
N ALA A 267 -28.05 -1.37 4.90
CA ALA A 267 -29.13 -1.97 4.11
C ALA A 267 -29.47 -1.18 2.85
N GLU A 268 -29.87 -1.87 1.79
CA GLU A 268 -30.38 -1.26 0.55
C GLU A 268 -31.70 -1.88 0.09
N MET A 269 -32.42 -1.19 -0.79
CA MET A 269 -33.58 -1.73 -1.51
C MET A 269 -33.65 -1.17 -2.93
N LEU A 270 -34.35 -1.86 -3.82
CA LEU A 270 -34.59 -1.34 -5.17
C LEU A 270 -35.59 -0.16 -5.13
N TYR A 271 -35.24 0.97 -5.73
CA TYR A 271 -36.10 2.15 -5.92
C TYR A 271 -37.15 1.94 -7.02
N LYS A 272 -38.00 0.92 -6.86
CA LYS A 272 -39.18 0.66 -7.68
C LYS A 272 -40.36 0.33 -6.78
N ASN A 273 -41.56 0.73 -7.17
CA ASN A 273 -42.77 0.40 -6.40
C ASN A 273 -42.99 -1.12 -6.31
N ASN A 274 -42.85 -1.82 -7.45
CA ASN A 274 -43.19 -3.24 -7.60
C ASN A 274 -42.05 -4.01 -8.30
N PRO A 275 -40.88 -4.22 -7.64
CA PRO A 275 -39.78 -4.97 -8.23
C PRO A 275 -40.10 -6.47 -8.32
N LYS A 276 -39.62 -7.14 -9.38
CA LYS A 276 -39.67 -8.62 -9.45
C LYS A 276 -38.64 -9.20 -8.50
N LEU A 277 -38.97 -10.28 -7.78
CA LEU A 277 -38.04 -10.93 -6.84
C LEU A 277 -36.75 -11.40 -7.54
N LEU A 278 -36.86 -12.00 -8.73
CA LEU A 278 -35.70 -12.46 -9.49
C LEU A 278 -34.70 -11.34 -9.79
N THR A 279 -35.19 -10.14 -10.15
CA THR A 279 -34.33 -8.98 -10.41
C THR A 279 -33.62 -8.49 -9.14
N GLN A 280 -34.28 -8.60 -7.98
CA GLN A 280 -33.70 -8.23 -6.69
C GLN A 280 -32.60 -9.22 -6.29
N LEU A 281 -32.83 -10.52 -6.44
CA LEU A 281 -31.82 -11.55 -6.15
C LEU A 281 -30.61 -11.41 -7.08
N HIS A 282 -30.83 -11.21 -8.38
CA HIS A 282 -29.75 -10.96 -9.34
C HIS A 282 -28.94 -9.70 -9.00
N TYR A 283 -29.61 -8.64 -8.52
CA TYR A 283 -28.91 -7.45 -8.05
C TYR A 283 -27.94 -7.79 -6.91
N CYS A 284 -28.39 -8.56 -5.92
CA CYS A 284 -27.56 -8.98 -4.79
C CYS A 284 -26.38 -9.87 -5.24
N GLU A 285 -26.61 -10.83 -6.15
CA GLU A 285 -25.56 -11.68 -6.74
C GLU A 285 -24.52 -10.85 -7.52
N SER A 286 -24.97 -9.83 -8.27
CA SER A 286 -24.08 -8.98 -9.07
C SER A 286 -23.24 -8.00 -8.23
N THR A 287 -23.78 -7.54 -7.10
CA THR A 287 -23.13 -6.56 -6.19
C THR A 287 -22.43 -7.22 -5.00
N GLY A 288 -22.61 -8.54 -4.82
CA GLY A 288 -22.01 -9.31 -3.74
C GLY A 288 -22.65 -9.06 -2.37
N ILE A 289 -23.91 -8.64 -2.31
CA ILE A 289 -24.64 -8.47 -1.04
C ILE A 289 -24.91 -9.87 -0.46
N PRO A 290 -24.51 -10.17 0.79
CA PRO A 290 -24.55 -11.53 1.32
C PRO A 290 -25.95 -11.99 1.75
N LEU A 291 -26.79 -11.08 2.25
CA LEU A 291 -28.09 -11.40 2.83
C LEU A 291 -29.23 -10.64 2.15
N VAL A 292 -30.36 -11.33 1.97
CA VAL A 292 -31.61 -10.75 1.49
C VAL A 292 -32.70 -10.95 2.52
N VAL A 293 -33.34 -9.87 2.93
CA VAL A 293 -34.49 -9.90 3.81
C VAL A 293 -35.76 -9.78 2.97
N ILE A 294 -36.62 -10.78 3.02
CA ILE A 294 -37.82 -10.90 2.19
C ILE A 294 -39.06 -10.65 3.06
N ILE A 295 -39.89 -9.69 2.65
CA ILE A 295 -41.19 -9.38 3.26
C ILE A 295 -42.32 -9.68 2.28
N GLY A 296 -43.37 -10.35 2.75
CA GLY A 296 -44.64 -10.55 2.06
C GLY A 296 -45.83 -10.47 3.02
N GLU A 297 -47.05 -10.60 2.48
CA GLU A 297 -48.31 -10.51 3.20
C GLU A 297 -48.46 -11.57 4.29
N GLN A 298 -48.04 -12.80 4.02
CA GLN A 298 -48.14 -13.88 4.99
C GLN A 298 -47.15 -13.65 6.14
N GLU A 299 -45.92 -13.29 5.80
CA GLU A 299 -44.86 -12.95 6.75
C GLU A 299 -45.28 -11.79 7.65
N LEU A 300 -45.90 -10.76 7.07
CA LEU A 300 -46.41 -9.60 7.81
C LEU A 300 -47.55 -9.97 8.77
N LYS A 301 -48.47 -10.85 8.37
CA LYS A 301 -49.57 -11.34 9.22
C LYS A 301 -49.06 -12.20 10.38
N GLU A 302 -48.03 -12.99 10.14
CA GLU A 302 -47.42 -13.90 11.13
C GLU A 302 -46.37 -13.18 12.00
N GLY A 303 -46.02 -11.92 11.71
CA GLY A 303 -44.98 -11.18 12.43
C GLY A 303 -43.57 -11.71 12.20
N VAL A 304 -43.36 -12.45 11.11
CA VAL A 304 -42.09 -13.06 10.72
C VAL A 304 -41.48 -12.36 9.52
N ILE A 305 -40.19 -12.57 9.31
CA ILE A 305 -39.42 -12.09 8.18
C ILE A 305 -38.52 -13.23 7.73
N LYS A 306 -38.35 -13.37 6.41
CA LYS A 306 -37.46 -14.39 5.85
C LYS A 306 -36.09 -13.79 5.58
N ILE A 307 -35.04 -14.39 6.11
CA ILE A 307 -33.66 -14.08 5.73
C ILE A 307 -33.19 -15.17 4.78
N ARG A 308 -32.69 -14.76 3.62
CA ARG A 308 -32.09 -15.61 2.61
C ARG A 308 -30.60 -15.31 2.49
N SER A 309 -29.76 -16.33 2.54
CA SER A 309 -28.36 -16.23 2.14
C SER A 309 -28.25 -16.24 0.61
N VAL A 310 -27.54 -15.29 0.03
CA VAL A 310 -27.34 -15.23 -1.43
C VAL A 310 -26.43 -16.37 -1.90
N ALA A 311 -25.43 -16.71 -1.10
CA ALA A 311 -24.48 -17.77 -1.42
C ALA A 311 -25.08 -19.18 -1.28
N SER A 312 -25.66 -19.50 -0.11
CA SER A 312 -26.20 -20.85 0.15
C SER A 312 -27.62 -21.05 -0.39
N ARG A 313 -28.33 -19.96 -0.70
CA ARG A 313 -29.76 -19.94 -1.10
C ARG A 313 -30.72 -20.46 -0.03
N GLU A 314 -30.23 -20.71 1.18
CA GLU A 314 -31.06 -21.14 2.31
C GLU A 314 -31.88 -19.97 2.83
N GLU A 315 -33.15 -20.27 3.17
CA GLU A 315 -34.11 -19.32 3.71
C GLU A 315 -34.50 -19.73 5.12
N VAL A 316 -34.45 -18.79 6.07
CA VAL A 316 -34.88 -19.00 7.45
C VAL A 316 -35.90 -17.94 7.82
N ALA A 317 -37.05 -18.37 8.33
CA ALA A 317 -38.06 -17.48 8.89
C ALA A 317 -37.73 -17.18 10.34
N ILE A 318 -37.69 -15.89 10.68
CA ILE A 318 -37.42 -15.41 12.03
C ILE A 318 -38.47 -14.38 12.44
N LYS A 319 -38.67 -14.19 13.75
CA LYS A 319 -39.51 -13.11 14.26
C LYS A 319 -38.86 -11.76 13.96
N ARG A 320 -39.67 -10.76 13.59
CA ARG A 320 -39.17 -9.40 13.27
C ARG A 320 -38.35 -8.78 14.40
N GLU A 321 -38.70 -9.05 15.65
CA GLU A 321 -37.98 -8.58 16.84
C GLU A 321 -36.52 -9.05 16.89
N ASN A 322 -36.23 -10.24 16.34
CA ASN A 322 -34.89 -10.84 16.35
C ASN A 322 -34.09 -10.53 15.08
N LEU A 323 -34.64 -9.74 14.15
CA LEU A 323 -34.04 -9.49 12.84
C LEU A 323 -32.62 -8.92 12.93
N VAL A 324 -32.45 -7.86 13.73
CA VAL A 324 -31.16 -7.17 13.87
C VAL A 324 -30.10 -8.09 14.45
N ALA A 325 -30.44 -8.83 15.51
CA ALA A 325 -29.51 -9.76 16.16
C ALA A 325 -29.11 -10.92 15.24
N GLU A 326 -30.04 -11.49 14.48
CA GLU A 326 -29.77 -12.57 13.55
C GLU A 326 -28.90 -12.11 12.36
N ILE A 327 -29.15 -10.91 11.83
CA ILE A 327 -28.30 -10.32 10.77
C ILE A 327 -26.87 -10.14 11.31
N GLN A 328 -26.70 -9.54 12.48
CA GLN A 328 -25.38 -9.32 13.08
C GLN A 328 -24.65 -10.64 13.32
N LYS A 329 -25.34 -11.66 13.82
CA LYS A 329 -24.78 -13.01 13.99
C LYS A 329 -24.27 -13.59 12.67
N ARG A 330 -25.09 -13.61 11.62
CA ARG A 330 -24.71 -14.16 10.31
C ARG A 330 -23.56 -13.41 9.64
N LEU A 331 -23.50 -12.09 9.83
CA LEU A 331 -22.41 -11.26 9.33
C LEU A 331 -21.10 -11.44 10.10
N SER A 332 -21.16 -11.90 11.36
CA SER A 332 -19.96 -12.24 12.14
C SER A 332 -19.42 -13.64 11.83
N GLU A 333 -20.27 -14.54 11.35
CA GLU A 333 -19.94 -15.91 10.97
C GLU A 333 -19.48 -16.05 9.50
N SER A 334 -19.69 -15.02 8.68
CA SER A 334 -19.30 -14.95 7.25
C SER A 334 -17.96 -14.23 7.07
#